data_AF-A0AAD9JS05-F1
#
_entry.id   AF-A0AAD9JS05-F1
#
_cell.length_a   1.000
_cell.length_b   1.000
_cell.length_c   1.000
_cell.angle_alpha   90.00
_cell.angle_beta   90.00
_cell.angle_gamma   90.00
#
_symmetry.space_group_name_H-M   'P 1'
#
loop_
_entity.id
_entity.type
_entity.pdbx_description
1 polymer ?
#
loop_
_entity_poly.entity_id
_entity_poly.type
_entity_poly.pdbx_seq_one_letter_code
_entity_poly.pdbx_strand_id
1 'polypeptide(L)'
;MDSALAQWEEKENSTPDEEWAALQQVVYNTAKTYLGKPDRKQQDWFDPNDQELHTLMCRRDQAHQRGLQTRSTRSTTAAYKDACRLLQKGTRALKSDWWERKAVELQRAVDGYDMKGFYNGLKEVWGPKQTGPVHLKSTDGMETFSDSKRVVARWREHFQKLLKVPGDINHEAMDNIPQRITKTSLDEIRTMDEMARALLA
;
A
#
# COMPACT_ATOMS: atom_id res chain seq x y z
N MET A 1 12.80 31.40 3.27
CA MET A 1 13.70 30.63 2.38
C MET A 1 14.92 31.46 2.03
N ASP A 2 14.74 32.71 1.61
CA ASP A 2 15.84 33.60 1.17
C ASP A 2 16.95 33.79 2.21
N SER A 3 16.64 33.93 3.50
CA SER A 3 17.68 34.06 4.55
C SER A 3 18.52 32.80 4.79
N ALA A 4 18.01 31.61 4.42
CA ALA A 4 18.72 30.34 4.59
C ALA A 4 19.51 29.94 3.33
N LEU A 5 19.04 30.39 2.16
CA LEU A 5 19.79 30.31 0.90
C LEU A 5 20.89 31.38 0.82
N ALA A 6 20.76 32.50 1.53
CA ALA A 6 21.79 33.54 1.62
C ALA A 6 23.03 33.13 2.46
N GLN A 7 22.95 32.04 3.24
CA GLN A 7 24.09 31.45 3.95
C GLN A 7 24.80 30.37 3.14
N TRP A 8 24.44 30.20 1.87
CA TRP A 8 25.05 29.23 0.98
C TRP A 8 26.37 29.79 0.45
N GLU A 9 27.47 29.51 1.16
CA GLU A 9 28.82 29.72 0.65
C GLU A 9 29.17 28.57 -0.31
N GLU A 10 29.53 28.90 -1.55
CA GLU A 10 30.10 27.95 -2.52
C GLU A 10 31.37 27.33 -1.92
N LYS A 11 31.35 26.03 -1.67
CA LYS A 11 32.56 25.29 -1.29
C LYS A 11 33.35 24.94 -2.54
N GLU A 12 34.35 25.75 -2.87
CA GLU A 12 35.34 25.42 -3.88
C GLU A 12 35.97 24.03 -3.57
N ASN A 13 35.76 23.07 -4.48
CA ASN A 13 36.15 21.64 -4.46
C ASN A 13 35.15 20.61 -3.90
N SER A 14 33.85 20.90 -3.83
CA SER A 14 32.85 19.88 -3.49
C SER A 14 32.37 19.10 -4.71
N THR A 15 32.08 17.81 -4.55
CA THR A 15 31.54 17.00 -5.64
C THR A 15 30.05 17.33 -5.86
N PRO A 16 29.51 17.18 -7.09
CA PRO A 16 28.10 17.52 -7.38
C PRO A 16 27.08 16.79 -6.47
N ASP A 17 27.40 15.58 -6.03
CA ASP A 17 26.56 14.81 -5.11
C ASP A 17 26.54 15.41 -3.69
N GLU A 18 27.67 15.96 -3.23
CA GLU A 18 27.79 16.62 -1.93
C GLU A 18 27.05 17.97 -1.91
N GLU A 19 27.13 18.73 -3.01
CA GLU A 19 26.40 19.98 -3.18
C GLU A 19 24.89 19.76 -3.23
N TRP A 20 24.44 18.73 -3.97
CA TRP A 20 23.03 18.34 -4.03
C TRP A 20 22.50 17.88 -2.66
N ALA A 21 23.27 17.07 -1.93
CA ALA A 21 22.90 16.63 -0.59
C ALA A 21 22.79 17.81 0.39
N ALA A 22 23.71 18.78 0.31
CA ALA A 22 23.68 19.99 1.13
C ALA A 22 22.45 20.87 0.82
N LEU A 23 22.16 21.09 -0.46
CA LEU A 23 20.97 21.84 -0.90
C LEU A 23 19.68 21.16 -0.40
N GLN A 24 19.59 19.84 -0.58
CA GLN A 24 18.44 19.06 -0.11
C GLN A 24 18.24 19.20 1.41
N GLN A 25 19.32 19.19 2.20
CA GLN A 25 19.27 19.39 3.64
C GLN A 25 18.78 20.79 4.03
N VAL A 26 19.28 21.84 3.38
CA VAL A 26 18.86 23.22 3.66
C VAL A 26 17.38 23.40 3.34
N VAL A 27 16.92 22.93 2.17
CA VAL A 27 15.51 22.98 1.76
C VAL A 27 14.63 22.19 2.73
N TYR A 28 15.05 20.99 3.13
CA TYR A 28 14.29 20.17 4.06
C TYR A 28 14.20 20.81 5.45
N ASN A 29 15.30 21.33 6.00
CA ASN A 29 15.33 21.92 7.33
C ASN A 29 14.52 23.22 7.39
N THR A 30 14.60 24.05 6.36
CA THR A 30 13.78 25.26 6.23
C THR A 30 12.30 24.92 6.08
N ALA A 31 11.94 23.98 5.21
CA ALA A 31 10.56 23.50 5.10
C ALA A 31 10.05 22.97 6.44
N LYS A 32 10.85 22.18 7.17
CA LYS A 32 10.50 21.66 8.48
C LYS A 32 10.34 22.74 9.56
N THR A 33 11.08 23.84 9.49
CA THR A 33 10.95 24.95 10.46
C THR A 33 9.71 25.79 10.19
N TYR A 34 9.40 26.09 8.92
CA TYR A 34 8.29 26.97 8.57
C TYR A 34 6.95 26.24 8.39
N LEU A 35 6.96 25.05 7.78
CA LEU A 35 5.75 24.26 7.49
C LEU A 35 5.47 23.20 8.57
N GLY A 36 6.44 22.93 9.45
CA GLY A 36 6.34 21.86 10.44
C GLY A 36 6.43 20.47 9.80
N LYS A 37 6.18 19.44 10.60
CA LYS A 37 5.97 18.09 10.06
C LYS A 37 4.51 17.96 9.64
N PRO A 38 4.21 17.38 8.46
CA PRO A 38 2.83 17.07 8.12
C PRO A 38 2.24 16.14 9.18
N ASP A 39 1.04 16.47 9.63
CA ASP A 39 0.33 15.63 10.58
C ASP A 39 0.15 14.23 10.00
N ARG A 40 0.32 13.24 10.86
CA ARG A 40 0.09 11.85 10.50
C ARG A 40 -1.41 11.69 10.29
N LYS A 41 -1.85 11.72 9.02
CA LYS A 41 -3.22 11.36 8.67
C LYS A 41 -3.51 9.97 9.24
N GLN A 42 -4.48 9.89 10.13
CA GLN A 42 -4.92 8.63 10.70
C GLN A 42 -5.56 7.82 9.57
N GLN A 43 -4.90 6.72 9.19
CA GLN A 43 -5.30 5.91 8.04
C GLN A 43 -6.50 4.99 8.33
N ASP A 44 -7.09 5.09 9.52
CA ASP A 44 -8.12 4.16 9.99
C ASP A 44 -9.46 4.87 10.22
N TRP A 45 -10.54 4.12 10.21
CA TRP A 45 -11.92 4.61 10.43
C TRP A 45 -12.12 5.18 11.85
N PHE A 46 -11.22 4.87 12.78
CA PHE A 46 -11.29 5.31 14.18
C PHE A 46 -10.76 6.74 14.34
N ASP A 47 -11.63 7.66 14.74
CA ASP A 47 -11.28 9.01 15.15
C ASP A 47 -11.21 9.11 16.69
N PRO A 48 -10.03 9.42 17.27
CA PRO A 48 -9.86 9.60 18.71
C PRO A 48 -10.66 10.77 19.29
N ASN A 49 -11.16 11.70 18.48
CA ASN A 49 -11.90 12.88 18.92
C ASN A 49 -13.42 12.78 18.70
N ASP A 50 -13.92 11.62 18.28
CA ASP A 50 -15.34 11.41 18.02
C ASP A 50 -16.17 11.46 19.32
N GLN A 51 -17.00 12.50 19.46
CA GLN A 51 -17.80 12.74 20.67
C GLN A 51 -18.88 11.67 20.90
N GLU A 52 -19.46 11.11 19.82
CA GLU A 52 -20.49 10.09 19.93
C GLU A 52 -19.88 8.78 20.44
N LEU A 53 -18.72 8.40 19.89
CA LEU A 53 -17.97 7.23 20.32
C LEU A 53 -17.53 7.33 21.78
N HIS A 54 -17.01 8.49 22.20
CA HIS A 54 -16.67 8.75 23.60
C HIS A 54 -17.89 8.62 24.51
N THR A 55 -19.03 9.18 24.12
CA THR A 55 -20.28 9.09 24.89
C THR A 55 -20.72 7.62 25.07
N LEU A 56 -20.65 6.82 24.01
CA LEU A 56 -20.98 5.38 24.05
C LEU A 56 -20.00 4.59 24.93
N MET A 57 -18.70 4.90 24.85
CA MET A 57 -17.67 4.30 25.69
C MET A 57 -17.88 4.63 27.18
N CYS A 58 -18.07 5.92 27.50
CA CYS A 58 -18.39 6.36 28.86
C CYS A 58 -19.64 5.67 29.42
N ARG A 59 -20.69 5.52 28.60
CA ARG A 59 -21.92 4.83 29.02
C ARG A 59 -21.69 3.36 29.35
N ARG A 60 -20.89 2.64 28.55
CA ARG A 60 -20.48 1.26 28.84
C ARG A 60 -19.69 1.20 30.14
N ASP A 61 -18.71 2.07 30.30
CA ASP A 61 -17.80 2.07 31.45
C ASP A 61 -18.54 2.39 32.74
N GLN A 62 -19.46 3.35 32.72
CA GLN A 62 -20.34 3.65 33.86
C GLN A 62 -21.27 2.47 34.20
N ALA A 63 -21.85 1.79 33.20
CA ALA A 63 -22.68 0.62 33.45
C ALA A 63 -21.87 -0.53 34.07
N HIS A 64 -20.62 -0.71 33.61
CA HIS A 64 -19.69 -1.69 34.18
C HIS A 64 -19.33 -1.35 35.63
N GLN A 65 -18.93 -0.10 35.89
CA GLN A 65 -18.60 0.42 37.22
C GLN A 65 -19.76 0.21 38.20
N ARG A 66 -21.00 0.52 37.80
CA ARG A 66 -22.19 0.29 38.63
C ARG A 66 -22.38 -1.18 38.97
N GLY A 67 -22.13 -2.09 38.03
CA GLY A 67 -22.20 -3.53 38.24
C GLY A 67 -21.11 -4.07 39.18
N LEU A 68 -19.95 -3.41 39.24
CA LEU A 68 -18.86 -3.74 40.18
C LEU A 68 -19.10 -3.17 41.59
N GLN A 69 -19.68 -1.97 41.69
CA GLN A 69 -19.94 -1.30 42.97
C GLN A 69 -21.18 -1.82 43.70
N THR A 70 -22.16 -2.35 42.96
CA THR A 70 -23.38 -2.93 43.52
C THR A 70 -23.36 -4.46 43.42
N ARG A 71 -24.17 -5.16 44.22
CA ARG A 71 -24.37 -6.61 44.03
C ARG A 71 -24.91 -6.83 42.61
N SER A 72 -24.23 -7.65 41.82
CA SER A 72 -24.66 -7.93 40.44
C SER A 72 -26.09 -8.47 40.44
N THR A 73 -26.99 -7.70 39.83
CA THR A 73 -28.40 -8.04 39.65
C THR A 73 -28.69 -8.29 38.17
N ARG A 74 -29.85 -8.90 37.90
CA ARG A 74 -30.32 -9.06 36.52
C ARG A 74 -30.44 -7.72 35.79
N SER A 75 -30.83 -6.66 36.51
CA SER A 75 -30.96 -5.29 35.98
C SER A 75 -29.61 -4.68 35.62
N THR A 76 -28.63 -4.70 36.54
CA THR A 76 -27.28 -4.15 36.27
C THR A 76 -26.57 -4.90 35.14
N THR A 77 -26.75 -6.22 35.08
CA THR A 77 -26.25 -7.05 33.98
C THR A 77 -26.90 -6.72 32.63
N ALA A 78 -28.22 -6.51 32.61
CA ALA A 78 -28.94 -6.12 31.38
C ALA A 78 -28.51 -4.73 30.89
N ALA A 79 -28.39 -3.76 31.80
CA ALA A 79 -27.95 -2.41 31.46
C ALA A 79 -26.53 -2.38 30.87
N TYR A 80 -25.61 -3.19 31.40
CA TYR A 80 -24.27 -3.32 30.83
C TYR A 80 -24.29 -3.96 29.43
N LYS A 81 -25.05 -5.05 29.25
CA LYS A 81 -25.22 -5.69 27.94
C LYS A 81 -25.81 -4.73 26.90
N ASP A 82 -26.80 -3.93 27.29
CA ASP A 82 -27.39 -2.92 26.42
C ASP A 82 -26.40 -1.81 26.06
N ALA A 83 -25.59 -1.34 27.02
CA ALA A 83 -24.54 -0.36 26.74
C ALA A 83 -23.47 -0.92 25.77
N CYS A 84 -23.07 -2.18 25.95
CA CYS A 84 -22.17 -2.87 25.00
C CYS A 84 -22.78 -2.98 23.60
N ARG A 85 -24.07 -3.34 23.50
CA ARG A 85 -24.78 -3.43 22.21
C ARG A 85 -24.84 -2.08 21.51
N LEU A 86 -25.11 -1.01 22.26
CA LEU A 86 -25.14 0.35 21.72
C LEU A 86 -23.76 0.79 21.22
N LEU A 87 -22.71 0.58 22.00
CA LEU A 87 -21.33 0.85 21.57
C LEU A 87 -21.00 0.07 20.30
N GLN A 88 -21.26 -1.23 20.27
CA GLN A 88 -20.99 -2.06 19.09
C GLN A 88 -21.78 -1.59 17.86
N LYS A 89 -23.04 -1.17 18.03
CA LYS A 89 -23.86 -0.61 16.95
C LYS A 89 -23.24 0.69 16.42
N GLY A 90 -22.89 1.62 17.30
CA GLY A 90 -22.28 2.90 16.91
C GLY A 90 -20.94 2.71 16.21
N THR A 91 -20.07 1.87 16.76
CA THR A 91 -18.78 1.54 16.15
C THR A 91 -18.92 0.92 14.76
N ARG A 92 -19.91 0.04 14.55
CA ARG A 92 -20.19 -0.51 13.23
C ARG A 92 -20.68 0.54 12.24
N ALA A 93 -21.57 1.43 12.68
CA ALA A 93 -22.08 2.51 11.84
C ALA A 93 -20.94 3.46 11.41
N LEU A 94 -20.15 3.97 12.36
CA LEU A 94 -19.00 4.84 12.08
C LEU A 94 -18.01 4.21 11.08
N LYS A 95 -17.72 2.92 11.27
CA LYS A 95 -16.87 2.17 10.36
C LYS A 95 -17.48 2.06 8.96
N SER A 96 -18.77 1.71 8.86
CA SER A 96 -19.49 1.62 7.59
C SER A 96 -19.52 2.96 6.85
N ASP A 97 -19.84 4.05 7.55
CA ASP A 97 -19.90 5.40 6.97
C ASP A 97 -18.52 5.85 6.47
N TRP A 98 -17.46 5.46 7.17
CA TRP A 98 -16.09 5.72 6.70
C TRP A 98 -15.78 4.96 5.41
N TRP A 99 -16.12 3.66 5.32
CA TRP A 99 -15.91 2.86 4.11
C TRP A 99 -16.70 3.40 2.92
N GLU A 100 -17.94 3.82 3.15
CA GLU A 100 -18.78 4.40 2.11
C GLU A 100 -18.20 5.73 1.60
N ARG A 101 -17.79 6.62 2.51
CA ARG A 101 -17.09 7.86 2.13
C ARG A 101 -15.81 7.58 1.35
N LYS A 102 -15.02 6.58 1.76
CA LYS A 102 -13.78 6.22 1.08
C LYS A 102 -14.03 5.62 -0.31
N ALA A 103 -15.06 4.81 -0.47
CA ALA A 103 -15.46 4.28 -1.77
C ALA A 103 -15.88 5.40 -2.74
N VAL A 104 -16.67 6.36 -2.25
CA VAL A 104 -17.08 7.55 -3.03
C VAL A 104 -15.87 8.40 -3.42
N GLU A 105 -14.91 8.62 -2.51
CA GLU A 105 -13.67 9.34 -2.80
C GLU A 105 -12.86 8.66 -3.92
N LEU A 106 -12.67 7.34 -3.83
CA LEU A 106 -11.94 6.57 -4.83
C LEU A 106 -12.65 6.59 -6.19
N GLN A 107 -13.97 6.45 -6.20
CA GLN A 107 -14.76 6.54 -7.43
C GLN A 107 -14.61 7.92 -8.09
N ARG A 108 -14.73 9.00 -7.32
CA ARG A 108 -14.55 10.37 -7.82
C ARG A 108 -13.15 10.60 -8.41
N ALA A 109 -12.11 10.01 -7.82
CA ALA A 109 -10.75 10.11 -8.35
C ALA A 109 -10.63 9.44 -9.73
N VAL A 110 -11.26 8.27 -9.90
CA VAL A 110 -11.31 7.58 -11.20
C VAL A 110 -12.12 8.38 -12.22
N ASP A 111 -13.30 8.85 -11.83
CA ASP A 111 -14.19 9.64 -12.71
C ASP A 111 -13.51 10.95 -13.16
N GLY A 112 -12.67 11.54 -12.31
CA GLY A 112 -11.86 12.73 -12.61
C GLY A 112 -10.54 12.45 -13.34
N TYR A 113 -10.27 11.20 -13.75
CA TYR A 113 -9.00 10.77 -14.36
C TYR A 113 -7.75 11.02 -13.48
N ASP A 114 -7.93 11.18 -12.16
CA ASP A 114 -6.83 11.32 -11.19
C ASP A 114 -6.38 9.95 -10.67
N MET A 115 -5.58 9.26 -11.50
CA MET A 115 -4.99 7.97 -11.12
C MET A 115 -4.07 8.08 -9.89
N LYS A 116 -3.40 9.23 -9.70
CA LYS A 116 -2.51 9.43 -8.55
C LYS A 116 -3.33 9.50 -7.26
N GLY A 117 -4.44 10.24 -7.26
CA GLY A 117 -5.40 10.29 -6.17
C GLY A 117 -5.96 8.91 -5.83
N PHE A 118 -6.37 8.14 -6.85
CA PHE A 118 -6.87 6.78 -6.67
C PHE A 118 -5.83 5.86 -5.98
N TYR A 119 -4.59 5.83 -6.48
CA TYR A 119 -3.53 5.01 -5.89
C TYR A 119 -3.15 5.45 -4.47
N ASN A 120 -3.17 6.76 -4.19
CA ASN A 120 -2.94 7.26 -2.85
C ASN A 120 -4.07 6.86 -1.89
N GLY A 121 -5.33 6.97 -2.30
CA GLY A 121 -6.47 6.53 -1.51
C GLY A 121 -6.44 5.01 -1.23
N LEU A 122 -6.01 4.21 -2.20
CA LEU A 122 -5.83 2.77 -2.02
C LEU A 122 -4.71 2.45 -1.01
N LYS A 123 -3.59 3.20 -1.06
CA LYS A 123 -2.50 3.08 -0.08
C LYS A 123 -2.92 3.51 1.32
N GLU A 124 -3.84 4.46 1.46
CA GLU A 124 -4.37 4.84 2.76
C GLU A 124 -5.22 3.74 3.38
N VAL A 125 -5.98 2.98 2.57
CA VAL A 125 -6.82 1.88 3.05
C VAL A 125 -6.00 0.66 3.47
N TRP A 126 -5.08 0.23 2.62
CA TRP A 126 -4.32 -1.01 2.82
C TRP A 126 -2.99 -0.79 3.53
N GLY A 127 -2.64 0.47 3.79
CA GLY A 127 -1.34 0.87 4.26
C GLY A 127 -0.23 0.68 3.22
N PRO A 128 1.02 0.99 3.59
CA PRO A 128 2.18 0.62 2.80
C PRO A 128 2.20 -0.91 2.64
N LYS A 129 2.38 -1.41 1.42
CA LYS A 129 2.64 -2.83 1.19
C LYS A 129 3.85 -3.21 2.04
N GLN A 130 3.63 -4.05 3.06
CA GLN A 130 4.67 -4.60 3.92
C GLN A 130 5.60 -5.42 3.04
N THR A 131 6.63 -4.76 2.51
CA THR A 131 7.66 -5.41 1.72
C THR A 131 8.68 -5.86 2.74
N GLY A 132 8.43 -7.03 3.33
CA GLY A 132 9.43 -7.67 4.18
C GLY A 132 10.71 -7.86 3.37
N PRO A 133 11.90 -7.72 3.99
CA PRO A 133 13.13 -8.04 3.28
C PRO A 133 13.05 -9.49 2.81
N VAL A 134 13.28 -9.72 1.52
CA VAL A 134 13.32 -11.07 0.97
C VAL A 134 14.61 -11.72 1.46
N HIS A 135 14.50 -12.60 2.46
CA HIS A 135 15.64 -13.37 2.95
C HIS A 135 15.73 -14.66 2.14
N LEU A 136 16.61 -14.70 1.15
CA LEU A 136 16.88 -15.92 0.40
C LEU A 136 18.01 -16.70 1.06
N LYS A 137 17.85 -18.02 1.07
CA LYS A 137 18.91 -18.94 1.49
C LYS A 137 19.82 -19.26 0.32
N SER A 138 21.12 -19.40 0.62
CA SER A 138 22.09 -20.00 -0.29
C SER A 138 21.67 -21.42 -0.68
N THR A 139 22.22 -21.97 -1.76
CA THR A 139 21.98 -23.35 -2.21
C THR A 139 22.22 -24.37 -1.09
N ASP A 140 23.22 -24.10 -0.25
CA ASP A 140 23.66 -25.01 0.81
C ASP A 140 22.90 -24.77 2.13
N GLY A 141 21.97 -23.80 2.14
CA GLY A 141 21.11 -23.48 3.29
C GLY A 141 21.78 -22.75 4.46
N MET A 142 23.11 -22.60 4.44
CA MET A 142 23.90 -22.06 5.57
C MET A 142 23.83 -20.54 5.72
N GLU A 143 23.71 -19.79 4.62
CA GLU A 143 23.64 -18.33 4.63
C GLU A 143 22.27 -17.82 4.21
N THR A 144 21.79 -16.78 4.89
CA THR A 144 20.64 -15.97 4.44
C THR A 144 21.12 -14.59 4.04
N PHE A 145 20.63 -14.09 2.91
CA PHE A 145 20.95 -12.75 2.44
C PHE A 145 19.69 -12.02 1.97
N SER A 146 19.70 -10.71 2.18
CA SER A 146 18.66 -9.76 1.78
C SER A 146 19.14 -8.77 0.71
N ASP A 147 20.44 -8.81 0.35
CA ASP A 147 21.04 -7.93 -0.65
C ASP A 147 20.44 -8.17 -2.04
N SER A 148 19.95 -7.10 -2.67
CA SER A 148 19.32 -7.16 -4.00
C SER A 148 20.17 -7.89 -5.06
N LYS A 149 21.48 -7.59 -5.11
CA LYS A 149 22.41 -8.25 -6.06
C LYS A 149 22.51 -9.76 -5.83
N ARG A 150 22.60 -10.20 -4.56
CA ARG A 150 22.69 -11.61 -4.19
C ARG A 150 21.37 -12.34 -4.43
N VAL A 151 20.25 -11.67 -4.16
CA VAL A 151 18.89 -12.16 -4.45
C VAL A 151 18.73 -12.47 -5.93
N VAL A 152 19.10 -11.55 -6.82
CA VAL A 152 19.01 -11.75 -8.27
C VAL A 152 19.93 -12.87 -8.75
N ALA A 153 21.17 -12.94 -8.24
CA ALA A 153 22.11 -14.02 -8.57
C ALA A 153 21.55 -15.40 -8.17
N ARG A 154 20.98 -15.52 -6.97
CA ARG A 154 20.39 -16.78 -6.49
C ARG A 154 19.17 -17.21 -7.30
N TRP A 155 18.32 -16.27 -7.69
CA TRP A 155 17.20 -16.55 -8.61
C TRP A 155 17.69 -17.08 -9.94
N ARG A 156 18.74 -16.47 -10.51
CA ARG A 156 19.37 -16.94 -11.75
C ARG A 156 19.86 -18.38 -11.63
N GLU A 157 20.58 -18.71 -10.57
CA GLU A 157 21.07 -20.09 -10.32
C GLU A 157 19.92 -21.09 -10.20
N HIS A 158 18.87 -20.74 -9.43
CA HIS A 158 17.71 -21.60 -9.26
C HIS A 158 16.99 -21.88 -10.58
N PHE A 159 16.69 -20.84 -11.36
CA PHE A 159 16.02 -20.99 -12.65
C PHE A 159 16.91 -21.68 -13.69
N GLN A 160 18.22 -21.45 -13.68
CA GLN A 160 19.12 -22.21 -14.54
C GLN A 160 19.08 -23.70 -14.22
N LYS A 161 19.10 -24.10 -12.94
CA LYS A 161 18.97 -25.51 -12.56
C LYS A 161 17.59 -26.08 -12.92
N LEU A 162 16.53 -25.31 -12.71
CA LEU A 162 15.15 -25.73 -12.97
C LEU A 162 14.85 -25.88 -14.47
N LEU A 163 15.35 -24.95 -15.30
CA LEU A 163 15.04 -24.88 -16.73
C LEU A 163 16.09 -25.58 -17.60
N LYS A 164 17.35 -25.69 -17.16
CA LYS A 164 18.40 -26.46 -17.85
C LYS A 164 18.46 -27.90 -17.35
N VAL A 165 17.32 -28.53 -17.11
CA VAL A 165 17.29 -29.99 -16.99
C VAL A 165 17.63 -30.53 -18.39
N PRO A 166 18.65 -31.39 -18.56
CA PRO A 166 18.87 -32.08 -19.82
C PRO A 166 17.69 -33.01 -20.05
N GLY A 167 16.64 -32.47 -20.69
CA GLY A 167 15.61 -33.30 -21.27
C GLY A 167 16.22 -33.98 -22.49
N ASP A 168 16.14 -35.30 -22.54
CA ASP A 168 16.29 -36.01 -23.80
C ASP A 168 15.04 -35.63 -24.62
N ILE A 169 15.15 -34.55 -25.39
CA ILE A 169 14.05 -34.07 -26.20
C ILE A 169 13.85 -35.14 -27.26
N ASN A 170 12.80 -35.96 -27.10
CA ASN A 170 12.48 -36.99 -28.07
C ASN A 170 12.18 -36.31 -29.41
N HIS A 171 13.12 -36.43 -30.37
CA HIS A 171 12.98 -35.87 -31.70
C HIS A 171 11.74 -36.39 -32.43
N GLU A 172 11.34 -37.63 -32.16
CA GLU A 172 10.09 -38.19 -32.68
C GLU A 172 8.86 -37.44 -32.16
N ALA A 173 8.88 -36.98 -30.90
CA ALA A 173 7.81 -36.15 -30.37
C ALA A 173 7.80 -34.74 -30.97
N MET A 174 8.97 -34.16 -31.30
CA MET A 174 9.07 -32.86 -31.97
C MET A 174 8.56 -32.92 -33.41
N ASP A 175 8.93 -33.96 -34.16
CA ASP A 175 8.51 -34.14 -35.56
C ASP A 175 7.01 -34.40 -35.68
N ASN A 176 6.40 -34.95 -34.63
CA ASN A 176 4.96 -35.15 -34.52
C ASN A 176 4.18 -33.92 -34.03
N ILE A 177 4.83 -32.77 -33.73
CA ILE A 177 4.11 -31.54 -33.40
C ILE A 177 3.50 -30.97 -34.68
N PRO A 178 2.15 -30.91 -34.81
CA PRO A 178 1.52 -30.36 -36.00
C PRO A 178 1.86 -28.87 -36.13
N GLN A 179 2.61 -28.54 -37.18
CA GLN A 179 2.94 -27.16 -37.53
C GLN A 179 1.64 -26.42 -37.87
N ARG A 180 1.34 -25.37 -37.11
CA ARG A 180 0.19 -24.51 -37.40
C ARG A 180 0.53 -23.61 -38.58
N ILE A 181 -0.45 -23.38 -39.45
CA ILE A 181 -0.31 -22.46 -40.59
C ILE A 181 0.09 -21.09 -40.06
N THR A 182 1.20 -20.56 -40.56
CA THR A 182 1.72 -19.24 -40.24
C THR A 182 0.70 -18.20 -40.66
N LYS A 183 0.11 -17.47 -39.69
CA LYS A 183 -0.84 -16.39 -39.98
C LYS A 183 -0.10 -15.10 -40.32
N THR A 184 0.29 -14.98 -41.59
CA THR A 184 0.90 -13.76 -42.16
C THR A 184 -0.03 -12.55 -42.10
N SER A 185 -1.34 -12.74 -41.91
CA SER A 185 -2.31 -11.65 -41.72
C SER A 185 -2.03 -10.77 -40.49
N LEU A 186 -1.19 -11.22 -39.55
CA LEU A 186 -0.78 -10.43 -38.39
C LEU A 186 0.41 -9.51 -38.67
N ASP A 187 1.13 -9.75 -39.77
CA ASP A 187 2.25 -8.92 -40.23
C ASP A 187 1.77 -7.75 -41.11
N GLU A 188 0.50 -7.77 -41.53
CA GLU A 188 -0.12 -6.69 -42.28
C GLU A 188 -0.44 -5.49 -41.37
N ILE A 189 -0.17 -4.28 -41.87
CA ILE A 189 -0.45 -3.04 -41.14
C ILE A 189 -1.97 -2.92 -40.99
N ARG A 190 -2.45 -2.94 -39.73
CA ARG A 190 -3.87 -2.80 -39.41
C ARG A 190 -4.46 -1.54 -40.05
N THR A 191 -5.62 -1.71 -40.65
CA THR A 191 -6.34 -0.61 -41.29
C THR A 191 -7.09 0.22 -40.25
N MET A 192 -7.26 1.52 -40.54
CA MET A 192 -7.94 2.48 -39.65
C MET A 192 -9.36 2.04 -39.28
N ASP A 193 -10.03 1.31 -40.16
CA ASP A 193 -11.38 0.80 -39.94
C ASP A 193 -11.44 -0.37 -38.94
N GLU A 194 -10.39 -1.22 -38.90
CA GLU A 194 -10.25 -2.25 -37.86
C GLU A 194 -9.95 -1.63 -36.49
N MET A 195 -9.14 -0.57 -36.46
CA MET A 195 -8.88 0.19 -35.24
C MET A 195 -10.14 0.89 -34.73
N ALA A 196 -10.94 1.46 -35.63
CA ALA A 196 -12.22 2.09 -35.29
C ALA A 196 -13.23 1.08 -34.73
N ARG A 197 -13.32 -0.12 -35.32
CA ARG A 197 -14.20 -1.19 -34.80
C ARG A 197 -13.75 -1.74 -33.44
N ALA A 198 -12.45 -1.83 -33.19
CA ALA A 198 -11.91 -2.27 -31.89
C ALA A 198 -12.12 -1.24 -30.77
N LEU A 199 -12.23 0.05 -31.10
CA LEU A 199 -12.50 1.13 -30.14
C LEU A 199 -13.99 1.34 -29.85
N LEU A 200 -14.88 0.80 -30.69
CA LEU A 200 -16.33 0.90 -30.57
C LEU A 200 -17.01 -0.38 -30.04
N ALA A 201 -16.22 -1.41 -29.70
CA ALA A 201 -16.67 -2.64 -29.07
C ALA A 201 -16.30 -2.65 -27.58
#